data_AF-A0A086XQ47-F1
#
_entry.id   AF-A0A086XQ47-F1
#
_cell.length_a   1.000
_cell.length_b   1.000
_cell.length_c   1.000
_cell.angle_alpha   90.00
_cell.angle_beta   90.00
_cell.angle_gamma   90.00
#
_symmetry.space_group_name_H-M   'P 1'
#
loop_
_entity.id
_entity.type
_entity.pdbx_description
1 polymer ?
#
loop_
_entity_poly.entity_id
_entity_poly.type
_entity_poly.pdbx_seq_one_letter_code
_entity_poly.pdbx_strand_id
1 'polypeptide(L)'
;MTALRVLIGCECSGIVRRAFAARGHDAWSCDLKPAEDGSNRHMICDVREALGLGWDLLVLCHPPCTRLANSGVRWLHEAPPNPPDEVTPAERTGWREMSGAERLAIMWRLLDEGAALFSHCWNADIERVACENPVMHKYGKARIENFEPMAQSVQPWQFGTDPNGPDNVKKRTCLWLRGLPKLTLTGTLDGSTARDEIHRATPGAERKAFRSRFFPGLADAMAEQWGNYAAEAARVAA
;
A
#
# COMPACT_ATOMS: atom_id res chain seq x y z
N MET A 1 -22.43 12.87 10.26
CA MET A 1 -21.97 11.76 9.38
C MET A 1 -22.11 10.46 10.15
N THR A 2 -22.49 9.38 9.49
CA THR A 2 -22.37 8.03 10.04
C THR A 2 -20.88 7.69 10.15
N ALA A 3 -20.41 7.34 11.34
CA ALA A 3 -19.02 6.95 11.54
C ALA A 3 -18.79 5.56 10.94
N LEU A 4 -17.89 5.48 9.95
CA LEU A 4 -17.46 4.24 9.33
C LEU A 4 -16.38 3.55 10.16
N ARG A 5 -16.34 2.22 10.12
CA ARG A 5 -15.20 1.41 10.55
C ARG A 5 -14.22 1.26 9.39
N VAL A 6 -13.01 1.81 9.55
CA VAL A 6 -12.02 1.87 8.47
C VAL A 6 -10.76 1.10 8.87
N LEU A 7 -10.33 0.16 8.02
CA LEU A 7 -9.06 -0.56 8.17
C LEU A 7 -8.02 0.01 7.21
N ILE A 8 -6.88 0.45 7.76
CA ILE A 8 -5.69 0.81 7.00
C ILE A 8 -4.67 -0.36 7.10
N GLY A 9 -4.55 -1.14 6.04
CA GLY A 9 -3.69 -2.33 6.01
C GLY A 9 -2.25 -2.04 5.57
N CYS A 10 -1.29 -2.76 6.16
CA CYS A 10 0.15 -2.69 5.86
C CYS A 10 0.79 -1.30 6.11
N GLU A 11 0.29 -0.57 7.10
CA GLU A 11 0.65 0.83 7.33
C GLU A 11 0.99 1.08 8.81
N CYS A 12 2.23 1.49 9.08
CA CYS A 12 2.71 1.72 10.45
C CYS A 12 2.96 3.21 10.79
N SER A 13 3.00 4.13 9.83
CA SER A 13 3.23 5.57 10.08
C SER A 13 2.00 6.30 10.67
N GLY A 14 0.82 5.71 10.51
CA GLY A 14 -0.46 6.22 11.00
C GLY A 14 -1.02 7.39 10.20
N ILE A 15 -0.36 7.82 9.10
CA ILE A 15 -0.77 9.00 8.32
C ILE A 15 -2.18 8.84 7.77
N VAL A 16 -2.47 7.72 7.10
CA VAL A 16 -3.80 7.49 6.51
C VAL A 16 -4.83 7.26 7.60
N ARG A 17 -4.49 6.49 8.65
CA ARG A 17 -5.39 6.28 9.79
C ARG A 17 -5.80 7.60 10.45
N ARG A 18 -4.84 8.48 10.72
CA ARG A 18 -5.11 9.79 11.34
C ARG A 18 -5.96 10.67 10.41
N ALA A 19 -5.74 10.62 9.10
CA ALA A 19 -6.58 11.35 8.13
C ALA A 19 -8.05 10.92 8.20
N PHE A 20 -8.34 9.61 8.26
CA PHE A 20 -9.71 9.11 8.45
C PHE A 20 -10.27 9.41 9.84
N ALA A 21 -9.47 9.24 10.91
CA ALA A 21 -9.89 9.55 12.27
C ALA A 21 -10.24 11.05 12.45
N ALA A 22 -9.49 11.95 11.82
CA ALA A 22 -9.76 13.39 11.85
C ALA A 22 -11.11 13.77 11.22
N ARG A 23 -11.67 12.90 10.36
CA ARG A 23 -13.00 13.06 9.76
C ARG A 23 -14.11 12.34 10.53
N GLY A 24 -13.81 11.84 11.73
CA GLY A 24 -14.78 11.23 12.65
C GLY A 24 -15.05 9.75 12.41
N HIS A 25 -14.22 9.06 11.63
CA HIS A 25 -14.35 7.62 11.40
C HIS A 25 -13.65 6.80 12.49
N ASP A 26 -14.16 5.60 12.78
CA ASP A 26 -13.50 4.60 13.62
C ASP A 26 -12.37 3.91 12.83
N ALA A 27 -11.25 4.61 12.71
CA ALA A 27 -10.11 4.18 11.91
C ALA A 27 -9.07 3.41 12.73
N TRP A 28 -8.67 2.26 12.21
CA TRP A 28 -7.61 1.40 12.74
C TRP A 28 -6.57 1.14 11.66
N SER A 29 -5.31 0.98 12.04
CA SER A 29 -4.28 0.45 11.13
C SER A 29 -3.78 -0.92 11.57
N CYS A 30 -3.17 -1.67 10.66
CA CYS A 30 -2.41 -2.87 11.00
C CYS A 30 -1.14 -2.98 10.17
N ASP A 31 -0.10 -3.52 10.77
CA ASP A 31 1.16 -3.88 10.14
C ASP A 31 1.85 -4.97 10.98
N LEU A 32 2.88 -5.63 10.43
CA LEU A 32 3.73 -6.53 11.22
C LEU A 32 4.63 -5.74 12.19
N LYS A 33 4.84 -4.44 11.93
CA LYS A 33 5.60 -3.52 12.78
C LYS A 33 4.67 -2.77 13.73
N PRO A 34 5.16 -2.35 14.90
CA PRO A 34 4.44 -1.41 15.76
C PRO A 34 4.14 -0.09 15.05
N ALA A 35 3.07 0.60 15.48
CA ALA A 35 2.78 1.96 15.05
C ALA A 35 3.91 2.92 15.45
N GLU A 36 4.38 3.73 14.49
CA GLU A 36 5.42 4.73 14.72
C GLU A 36 4.99 5.81 15.73
N ASP A 37 3.68 6.06 15.84
CA ASP A 37 3.11 7.03 16.77
C ASP A 37 2.61 6.43 18.09
N GLY A 38 2.86 5.12 18.33
CA GLY A 38 2.49 4.45 19.57
C GLY A 38 0.99 4.36 19.85
N SER A 39 0.14 4.61 18.86
CA SER A 39 -1.32 4.62 19.03
C SER A 39 -1.87 3.24 19.38
N ASN A 40 -2.86 3.21 20.27
CA ASN A 40 -3.66 2.02 20.59
C ASN A 40 -4.70 1.66 19.52
N ARG A 41 -4.84 2.44 18.45
CA ARG A 41 -5.66 2.14 17.27
C ARG A 41 -4.81 1.49 16.18
N HIS A 42 -4.02 0.49 16.57
CA HIS A 42 -3.13 -0.26 15.69
C HIS A 42 -3.04 -1.71 16.12
N MET A 43 -3.15 -2.63 15.16
CA MET A 43 -2.99 -4.07 15.39
C MET A 43 -1.66 -4.53 14.81
N ILE A 44 -0.85 -5.21 15.62
CA ILE A 44 0.40 -5.83 15.16
C ILE A 44 0.08 -7.24 14.69
N CYS A 45 -0.25 -7.39 13.42
CA CYS A 45 -0.65 -8.66 12.80
C CYS A 45 -0.51 -8.63 11.28
N ASP A 46 -0.66 -9.80 10.65
CA ASP A 46 -0.89 -9.84 9.22
C ASP A 46 -2.27 -9.27 8.91
N VAL A 47 -2.38 -8.40 7.89
CA VAL A 47 -3.64 -7.76 7.51
C VAL A 47 -4.77 -8.77 7.27
N ARG A 48 -4.44 -9.98 6.79
CA ARG A 48 -5.40 -11.06 6.51
C ARG A 48 -6.14 -11.52 7.77
N GLU A 49 -5.52 -11.40 8.94
CA GLU A 49 -6.15 -11.72 10.23
C GLU A 49 -7.17 -10.67 10.66
N ALA A 50 -7.04 -9.43 10.17
CA ALA A 50 -7.90 -8.31 10.53
C ALA A 50 -9.09 -8.13 9.57
N LEU A 51 -9.07 -8.68 8.36
CA LEU A 51 -10.09 -8.42 7.32
C LEU A 51 -11.53 -8.73 7.77
N GLY A 52 -11.73 -9.76 8.61
CA GLY A 52 -13.05 -10.22 9.04
C GLY A 52 -13.66 -9.47 10.24
N LEU A 53 -13.09 -8.34 10.66
CA LEU A 53 -13.53 -7.63 11.88
C LEU A 53 -14.67 -6.62 11.65
N GLY A 54 -15.39 -6.72 10.53
CA GLY A 54 -16.58 -5.91 10.23
C GLY A 54 -16.26 -4.47 9.80
N TRP A 55 -15.46 -4.31 8.74
CA TRP A 55 -15.06 -3.00 8.22
C TRP A 55 -16.01 -2.53 7.12
N ASP A 56 -16.27 -1.23 7.08
CA ASP A 56 -17.02 -0.59 5.99
C ASP A 56 -16.12 -0.20 4.82
N LEU A 57 -14.82 -0.04 5.08
CA LEU A 57 -13.79 0.40 4.14
C LEU A 57 -12.42 -0.19 4.49
N LEU A 58 -11.77 -0.80 3.49
CA LEU A 58 -10.36 -1.18 3.53
C LEU A 58 -9.53 -0.26 2.63
N VAL A 59 -8.44 0.29 3.18
CA VAL A 59 -7.37 0.94 2.41
C VAL A 59 -6.07 0.19 2.66
N LEU A 60 -5.59 -0.56 1.68
CA LEU A 60 -4.32 -1.26 1.73
C LEU A 60 -3.22 -0.31 1.22
N CYS A 61 -2.30 0.06 2.11
CA CYS A 61 -1.20 0.99 1.83
C CYS A 61 0.13 0.24 1.90
N HIS A 62 0.96 0.30 0.86
CA HIS A 62 2.29 -0.31 0.86
C HIS A 62 2.33 -1.79 1.26
N PRO A 63 1.44 -2.64 0.70
CA PRO A 63 1.55 -4.08 0.93
C PRO A 63 2.91 -4.59 0.44
N PRO A 64 3.36 -5.79 0.86
CA PRO A 64 4.53 -6.47 0.29
C PRO A 64 4.42 -6.63 -1.24
N CYS A 65 4.80 -5.59 -1.97
CA CYS A 65 4.54 -5.41 -3.40
C CYS A 65 5.81 -5.42 -4.24
N THR A 66 6.98 -5.55 -3.62
CA THR A 66 8.29 -5.48 -4.28
C THR A 66 8.38 -6.45 -5.46
N ARG A 67 7.80 -7.65 -5.32
CA ARG A 67 7.80 -8.68 -6.36
C ARG A 67 6.66 -8.57 -7.36
N LEU A 68 5.63 -7.76 -7.09
CA LEU A 68 4.53 -7.47 -8.03
C LEU A 68 4.89 -6.32 -8.98
N ALA A 69 5.71 -5.38 -8.49
CA ALA A 69 6.08 -4.17 -9.19
C ALA A 69 6.89 -4.44 -10.47
N ASN A 70 6.60 -3.70 -11.54
CA ASN A 70 7.29 -3.80 -12.82
C ASN A 70 8.80 -3.51 -12.71
N SER A 71 9.22 -2.65 -11.78
CA SER A 71 10.63 -2.42 -11.46
C SER A 71 11.33 -3.65 -10.85
N GLY A 72 10.56 -4.58 -10.27
CA GLY A 72 11.04 -5.83 -9.70
C GLY A 72 11.12 -7.00 -10.68
N VAL A 73 10.54 -6.89 -11.89
CA VAL A 73 10.36 -8.02 -12.81
C VAL A 73 11.66 -8.71 -13.21
N ARG A 74 12.77 -7.94 -13.33
CA ARG A 74 14.08 -8.49 -13.69
C ARG A 74 14.55 -9.58 -12.72
N TRP A 75 14.16 -9.46 -11.45
CA TRP A 75 14.60 -10.38 -10.40
C TRP A 75 13.92 -11.75 -10.48
N LEU A 76 12.87 -11.89 -11.29
CA LEU A 76 12.22 -13.18 -11.61
C LEU A 76 12.96 -13.96 -12.71
N HIS A 77 13.99 -13.35 -13.29
CA HIS A 77 14.86 -13.97 -14.29
C HIS A 77 16.30 -14.10 -13.79
N GLU A 78 16.75 -13.16 -12.95
CA GLU A 78 18.08 -13.16 -12.34
C GLU A 78 17.93 -12.75 -10.87
N ALA A 79 18.06 -13.67 -9.93
CA ALA A 79 17.89 -13.37 -8.51
C ALA A 79 18.95 -12.38 -7.99
N PRO A 80 18.62 -11.50 -7.02
CA PRO A 80 19.55 -10.50 -6.53
C PRO A 80 20.75 -11.13 -5.80
N PRO A 81 21.92 -10.45 -5.81
CA PRO A 81 23.11 -10.94 -5.11
C PRO A 81 22.96 -10.96 -3.59
N ASN A 82 22.13 -10.07 -3.04
CA ASN A 82 21.80 -10.00 -1.62
C ASN A 82 20.37 -10.50 -1.37
N PRO A 83 20.10 -11.14 -0.22
CA PRO A 83 18.77 -11.64 0.10
C PRO A 83 17.78 -10.47 0.22
N PRO A 84 16.59 -10.55 -0.42
CA PRO A 84 15.49 -9.61 -0.18
C PRO A 84 15.08 -9.54 1.29
N ASP A 85 14.31 -8.52 1.67
CA ASP A 85 13.84 -8.36 3.05
C ASP A 85 12.82 -9.44 3.43
N GLU A 86 12.08 -9.92 2.43
CA GLU A 86 10.94 -10.82 2.59
C GLU A 86 11.34 -12.31 2.73
N VAL A 87 12.63 -12.65 2.59
CA VAL A 87 13.08 -14.05 2.80
C VAL A 87 13.12 -14.41 4.28
N THR A 88 13.00 -15.70 4.57
CA THR A 88 13.10 -16.23 5.94
C THR A 88 14.51 -16.04 6.52
N PRO A 89 14.68 -16.07 7.86
CA PRO A 89 16.01 -16.01 8.48
C PRO A 89 16.97 -17.09 7.99
N ALA A 90 16.48 -18.32 7.78
CA ALA A 90 17.29 -19.43 7.29
C ALA A 90 17.76 -19.20 5.84
N GLU A 91 16.86 -18.74 4.97
CA GLU A 91 17.23 -18.40 3.58
C GLU A 91 18.20 -17.22 3.52
N ARG A 92 18.05 -16.25 4.42
CA ARG A 92 18.97 -15.12 4.53
C ARG A 92 20.38 -15.60 4.89
N THR A 93 20.51 -16.49 5.86
CA THR A 93 21.80 -17.03 6.30
C THR A 93 22.49 -17.85 5.22
N GLY A 94 21.75 -18.63 4.43
CA GLY A 94 22.30 -19.47 3.35
C GLY A 94 22.29 -18.84 1.94
N TRP A 95 21.96 -17.54 1.82
CA TRP A 95 21.67 -16.93 0.51
C TRP A 95 22.83 -17.00 -0.48
N ARG A 96 24.07 -16.87 0.00
CA ARG A 96 25.27 -16.79 -0.85
C ARG A 96 25.70 -18.17 -1.35
N GLU A 97 25.35 -19.20 -0.60
CA GLU A 97 25.67 -20.61 -0.80
C GLU A 97 24.66 -21.27 -1.74
N MET A 98 23.43 -20.73 -1.81
CA MET A 98 22.39 -21.21 -2.73
C MET A 98 22.78 -21.05 -4.20
N SER A 99 22.44 -22.07 -4.98
CA SER A 99 22.48 -22.03 -6.43
C SER A 99 21.59 -20.91 -6.99
N GLY A 100 21.84 -20.52 -8.25
CA GLY A 100 20.98 -19.56 -8.95
C GLY A 100 19.53 -20.05 -9.05
N ALA A 101 19.31 -21.35 -9.24
CA ALA A 101 17.99 -21.95 -9.36
C ALA A 101 17.20 -21.89 -8.04
N GLU A 102 17.85 -22.18 -6.91
CA GLU A 102 17.23 -22.09 -5.58
C GLU A 102 16.82 -20.63 -5.26
N ARG A 103 17.71 -19.67 -5.50
CA ARG A 103 17.39 -18.25 -5.31
C ARG A 103 16.26 -17.79 -6.23
N LEU A 104 16.23 -18.27 -7.46
CA LEU A 104 15.16 -17.96 -8.41
C LEU A 104 13.82 -18.55 -7.95
N ALA A 105 13.80 -19.79 -7.47
CA ALA A 105 12.61 -20.40 -6.89
C ALA A 105 12.06 -19.57 -5.72
N ILE A 106 12.94 -19.03 -4.86
CA ILE A 106 12.54 -18.11 -3.80
C ILE A 106 11.91 -16.82 -4.38
N MET A 107 12.46 -16.25 -5.46
CA MET A 107 11.88 -15.05 -6.07
C MET A 107 10.46 -15.29 -6.60
N TRP A 108 10.21 -16.47 -7.19
CA TRP A 108 8.88 -16.86 -7.65
C TRP A 108 7.93 -17.13 -6.47
N ARG A 109 8.40 -17.79 -5.40
CA ARG A 109 7.62 -17.97 -4.16
C ARG A 109 7.21 -16.62 -3.55
N LEU A 110 8.13 -15.65 -3.45
CA LEU A 110 7.81 -14.32 -2.93
C LEU A 110 6.84 -13.54 -3.83
N LEU A 111 6.84 -13.79 -5.14
CA LEU A 111 5.83 -13.26 -6.05
C LEU A 111 4.47 -13.88 -5.76
N ASP A 112 4.40 -15.21 -5.58
CA ASP A 112 3.16 -15.91 -5.25
C ASP A 112 2.58 -15.43 -3.91
N GLU A 113 3.42 -15.27 -2.88
CA GLU A 113 3.02 -14.74 -1.57
C GLU A 113 2.48 -13.29 -1.65
N GLY A 114 3.18 -12.42 -2.40
CA GLY A 114 2.71 -11.04 -2.62
C GLY A 114 1.38 -11.00 -3.37
N ALA A 115 1.21 -11.85 -4.40
CA ALA A 115 -0.04 -11.98 -5.14
C ALA A 115 -1.17 -12.52 -4.27
N ALA A 116 -0.89 -13.49 -3.39
CA ALA A 116 -1.87 -14.05 -2.45
C ALA A 116 -2.34 -13.00 -1.44
N LEU A 117 -1.44 -12.19 -0.85
CA LEU A 117 -1.82 -11.11 0.05
C LEU A 117 -2.69 -10.07 -0.67
N PHE A 118 -2.28 -9.64 -1.86
CA PHE A 118 -3.10 -8.72 -2.67
C PHE A 118 -4.48 -9.32 -2.97
N SER A 119 -4.53 -10.60 -3.35
CA SER A 119 -5.78 -11.32 -3.64
C SER A 119 -6.70 -11.37 -2.42
N HIS A 120 -6.18 -11.68 -1.24
CA HIS A 120 -6.96 -11.73 -0.01
C HIS A 120 -7.57 -10.36 0.33
N CYS A 121 -6.79 -9.28 0.22
CA CYS A 121 -7.31 -7.94 0.47
C CYS A 121 -8.30 -7.49 -0.61
N TRP A 122 -7.99 -7.73 -1.88
CA TRP A 122 -8.85 -7.37 -3.00
C TRP A 122 -10.18 -8.11 -2.97
N ASN A 123 -10.18 -9.38 -2.56
CA ASN A 123 -11.37 -10.23 -2.48
C ASN A 123 -11.99 -10.30 -1.08
N ALA A 124 -11.54 -9.47 -0.13
CA ALA A 124 -12.11 -9.43 1.20
C ALA A 124 -13.63 -9.16 1.14
N ASP A 125 -14.39 -9.72 2.07
CA ASP A 125 -15.83 -9.45 2.23
C ASP A 125 -16.06 -8.07 2.87
N ILE A 126 -15.62 -7.05 2.13
CA ILE A 126 -15.68 -5.63 2.47
C ILE A 126 -16.15 -4.93 1.20
N GLU A 127 -17.27 -4.23 1.31
CA GLU A 127 -17.94 -3.60 0.17
C GLU A 127 -17.03 -2.61 -0.57
N ARG A 128 -16.21 -1.87 0.19
CA ARG A 128 -15.37 -0.77 -0.31
C ARG A 128 -13.91 -1.07 -0.06
N VAL A 129 -13.13 -1.19 -1.13
CA VAL A 129 -11.72 -1.56 -1.06
C VAL A 129 -10.91 -0.64 -1.96
N ALA A 130 -9.85 -0.05 -1.40
CA ALA A 130 -8.78 0.59 -2.12
C ALA A 130 -7.47 -0.16 -1.88
N CYS A 131 -6.86 -0.70 -2.93
CA CYS A 131 -5.53 -1.29 -2.84
C CYS A 131 -4.50 -0.43 -3.57
N GLU A 132 -3.48 0.01 -2.83
CA GLU A 132 -2.32 0.70 -3.37
C GLU A 132 -1.26 -0.30 -3.81
N ASN A 133 -0.69 -0.08 -5.01
CA ASN A 133 0.48 -0.81 -5.47
C ASN A 133 1.25 0.02 -6.51
N PRO A 134 2.55 -0.23 -6.73
CA PRO A 134 3.23 0.19 -7.94
C PRO A 134 2.58 -0.36 -9.23
N VAL A 135 3.04 0.16 -10.38
CA VAL A 135 2.69 -0.42 -11.69
C VAL A 135 3.09 -1.89 -11.70
N MET A 136 2.11 -2.78 -11.87
CA MET A 136 2.31 -4.23 -11.78
C MET A 136 2.74 -4.83 -13.13
N HIS A 137 3.67 -5.80 -13.11
CA HIS A 137 4.05 -6.56 -14.32
C HIS A 137 3.10 -7.73 -14.61
N LYS A 138 3.19 -8.29 -15.82
CA LYS A 138 2.31 -9.38 -16.29
C LYS A 138 2.23 -10.59 -15.35
N TYR A 139 3.34 -11.01 -14.73
CA TYR A 139 3.35 -12.21 -13.89
C TYR A 139 2.56 -12.06 -12.57
N GLY A 140 2.52 -10.85 -12.00
CA GLY A 140 1.72 -10.56 -10.81
C GLY A 140 0.24 -10.49 -11.15
N LYS A 141 -0.10 -9.79 -12.24
CA LYS A 141 -1.49 -9.73 -12.76
C LYS A 141 -2.08 -11.11 -13.00
N ALA A 142 -1.29 -12.02 -13.55
CA ALA A 142 -1.72 -13.40 -13.85
C ALA A 142 -1.92 -14.29 -12.62
N ARG A 143 -1.45 -13.88 -11.43
CA ARG A 143 -1.54 -14.63 -10.18
C ARG A 143 -2.60 -14.11 -9.21
N ILE A 144 -3.09 -12.90 -9.45
CA ILE A 144 -4.08 -12.29 -8.56
C ILE A 144 -5.46 -12.83 -8.91
N GLU A 145 -6.15 -13.34 -7.90
CA GLU A 145 -7.51 -13.83 -8.04
C GLU A 145 -8.47 -12.66 -8.29
N ASN A 146 -9.38 -12.83 -9.27
CA ASN A 146 -10.30 -11.79 -9.73
C ASN A 146 -9.61 -10.46 -10.06
N PHE A 147 -8.43 -10.56 -10.69
CA PHE A 147 -7.66 -9.37 -11.07
C PHE A 147 -8.45 -8.45 -11.98
N GLU A 148 -8.47 -7.17 -11.62
CA GLU A 148 -8.94 -6.09 -12.48
C GLU A 148 -7.79 -5.14 -12.84
N PRO A 149 -7.84 -4.45 -14.00
CA PRO A 149 -6.94 -3.35 -14.28
C PRO A 149 -7.04 -2.25 -13.22
N MET A 150 -5.93 -1.57 -12.90
CA MET A 150 -5.95 -0.44 -11.98
C MET A 150 -6.96 0.63 -12.42
N ALA A 151 -7.74 1.15 -11.48
CA ALA A 151 -8.76 2.17 -11.76
C ALA A 151 -8.13 3.54 -12.03
N GLN A 152 -7.03 3.84 -11.33
CA GLN A 152 -6.34 5.13 -11.39
C GLN A 152 -4.85 4.99 -11.08
N SER A 153 -4.02 5.89 -11.60
CA SER A 153 -2.67 6.13 -11.07
C SER A 153 -2.50 7.61 -10.79
N VAL A 154 -1.89 7.94 -9.66
CA VAL A 154 -1.65 9.31 -9.21
C VAL A 154 -0.20 9.50 -8.78
N GLN A 155 0.16 10.75 -8.52
CA GLN A 155 1.41 11.16 -7.89
C GLN A 155 1.09 11.95 -6.62
N PRO A 156 1.90 11.83 -5.55
CA PRO A 156 1.72 12.58 -4.32
C PRO A 156 1.58 14.10 -4.54
N TRP A 157 2.40 14.67 -5.43
CA TRP A 157 2.40 16.10 -5.68
C TRP A 157 1.07 16.61 -6.23
N GLN A 158 0.23 15.75 -6.84
CA GLN A 158 -1.10 16.11 -7.32
C GLN A 158 -2.09 16.42 -6.17
N PHE A 159 -1.70 16.15 -4.93
CA PHE A 159 -2.45 16.44 -3.71
C PHE A 159 -1.69 17.40 -2.78
N GLY A 160 -0.51 17.85 -3.20
CA GLY A 160 0.30 18.82 -2.47
C GLY A 160 -0.07 20.26 -2.86
N THR A 161 0.07 21.18 -1.92
CA THR A 161 -0.10 22.63 -2.13
C THR A 161 1.17 23.43 -1.84
N ASP A 162 2.10 22.86 -1.07
CA ASP A 162 3.40 23.45 -0.74
C ASP A 162 4.52 22.81 -1.59
N PRO A 163 5.26 23.57 -2.43
CA PRO A 163 6.41 23.06 -3.16
C PRO A 163 7.53 22.49 -2.27
N ASN A 164 7.64 22.94 -1.02
CA ASN A 164 8.61 22.42 -0.05
C ASN A 164 8.01 21.33 0.85
N GLY A 165 6.72 21.02 0.68
CA GLY A 165 5.98 20.07 1.48
C GLY A 165 6.33 18.60 1.20
N PRO A 166 5.84 17.68 2.05
CA PRO A 166 6.13 16.25 1.97
C PRO A 166 5.51 15.58 0.73
N ASP A 167 4.40 16.12 0.21
CA ASP A 167 3.72 15.59 -0.96
C ASP A 167 4.42 15.93 -2.29
N ASN A 168 5.35 16.91 -2.34
CA ASN A 168 6.00 17.32 -3.59
C ASN A 168 7.10 16.33 -4.06
N VAL A 169 6.71 15.08 -4.30
CA VAL A 169 7.60 13.97 -4.65
C VAL A 169 7.03 13.13 -5.78
N LYS A 170 7.92 12.57 -6.58
CA LYS A 170 7.62 11.60 -7.65
C LYS A 170 7.63 10.20 -7.04
N LYS A 171 6.45 9.61 -6.92
CA LYS A 171 6.25 8.20 -6.58
C LYS A 171 4.89 7.80 -7.13
N ARG A 172 4.88 7.21 -8.33
CA ARG A 172 3.62 6.80 -8.96
C ARG A 172 2.92 5.77 -8.08
N THR A 173 1.72 6.12 -7.64
CA THR A 173 0.85 5.32 -6.78
C THR A 173 -0.32 4.83 -7.63
N CYS A 174 -0.47 3.52 -7.82
CA CYS A 174 -1.60 2.96 -8.57
C CYS A 174 -2.66 2.47 -7.59
N LEU A 175 -3.93 2.68 -7.94
CA LEU A 175 -5.08 2.39 -7.10
C LEU A 175 -6.01 1.41 -7.81
N TRP A 176 -6.27 0.28 -7.17
CA TRP A 176 -7.37 -0.62 -7.47
C TRP A 176 -8.52 -0.27 -6.55
N LEU A 177 -9.69 -0.01 -7.12
CA LEU A 177 -10.83 0.52 -6.38
C LEU A 177 -12.05 -0.37 -6.64
N ARG A 178 -12.66 -0.84 -5.56
CA ARG A 178 -13.96 -1.52 -5.58
C ARG A 178 -14.90 -0.77 -4.65
N GLY A 179 -16.10 -0.46 -5.12
CA GLY A 179 -17.09 0.29 -4.34
C GLY A 179 -16.67 1.72 -3.98
N LEU A 180 -15.69 2.30 -4.70
CA LEU A 180 -15.13 3.63 -4.43
C LEU A 180 -14.94 4.44 -5.71
N PRO A 181 -15.20 5.76 -5.69
CA PRO A 181 -14.89 6.64 -6.82
C PRO A 181 -13.38 6.88 -6.95
N LYS A 182 -12.93 7.16 -8.18
CA LYS A 182 -11.56 7.66 -8.45
C LYS A 182 -11.32 8.96 -7.69
N LEU A 183 -10.11 9.14 -7.16
CA LEU A 183 -9.74 10.36 -6.45
C LEU A 183 -9.72 11.56 -7.39
N THR A 184 -10.32 12.65 -6.92
CA THR A 184 -10.18 13.97 -7.51
C THR A 184 -8.87 14.57 -7.00
N LEU A 185 -8.10 15.19 -7.90
CA LEU A 185 -6.86 15.86 -7.53
C LEU A 185 -7.19 17.13 -6.74
N THR A 186 -6.59 17.30 -5.57
CA THR A 186 -6.87 18.42 -4.66
C THR A 186 -5.72 19.42 -4.53
N GLY A 187 -4.55 19.08 -5.08
CA GLY A 187 -3.34 19.90 -5.02
C GLY A 187 -3.27 20.99 -6.08
N THR A 188 -2.30 21.88 -5.91
CA THR A 188 -2.02 23.01 -6.82
C THR A 188 -0.70 22.87 -7.57
N LEU A 189 0.13 21.88 -7.21
CA LEU A 189 1.43 21.65 -7.84
C LEU A 189 1.28 20.99 -9.22
N ASP A 190 2.20 21.31 -10.13
CA ASP A 190 2.24 20.78 -11.50
C ASP A 190 3.26 19.66 -11.70
N GLY A 191 4.03 19.32 -10.65
CA GLY A 191 5.06 18.29 -10.65
C GLY A 191 6.41 18.71 -11.23
N SER A 192 6.58 19.96 -11.66
CA SER A 192 7.85 20.49 -12.21
C SER A 192 8.97 20.51 -11.16
N THR A 193 8.62 20.78 -9.91
CA THR A 193 9.54 20.81 -8.76
C THR A 193 9.56 19.52 -7.94
N ALA A 194 8.80 18.49 -8.34
CA ALA A 194 8.65 17.27 -7.56
C ALA A 194 9.97 16.47 -7.50
N ARG A 195 10.36 16.12 -6.27
CA ARG A 195 11.63 15.43 -5.95
C ARG A 195 11.55 13.94 -6.27
N ASP A 196 12.65 13.32 -6.72
CA ASP A 196 12.75 11.89 -7.00
C ASP A 196 13.40 11.08 -5.86
N GLU A 197 13.41 11.65 -4.66
CA GLU A 197 14.08 11.13 -3.45
C GLU A 197 13.69 9.67 -3.11
N ILE A 198 12.43 9.28 -3.33
CA ILE A 198 11.97 7.90 -3.08
C ILE A 198 12.67 6.90 -4.01
N HIS A 199 12.90 7.28 -5.27
CA HIS A 199 13.59 6.46 -6.25
C HIS A 199 15.10 6.43 -6.00
N ARG A 200 15.66 7.53 -5.50
CA ARG A 200 17.08 7.71 -5.21
C ARG A 200 17.51 7.36 -3.78
N ALA A 201 16.59 6.93 -2.93
CA ALA A 201 16.87 6.58 -1.55
C ALA A 201 18.03 5.58 -1.43
N THR A 202 19.07 5.98 -0.70
CA THR A 202 20.30 5.20 -0.49
C THR A 202 20.00 3.85 0.16
N PRO A 203 20.63 2.74 -0.29
CA PRO A 203 20.56 1.46 0.41
C PRO A 203 20.92 1.58 1.89
N GLY A 204 20.09 1.01 2.77
CA GLY A 204 20.28 1.07 4.23
C GLY A 204 19.07 0.53 4.97
N ALA A 205 19.20 0.33 6.28
CA ALA A 205 18.16 -0.22 7.15
C ALA A 205 16.86 0.61 7.09
N GLU A 206 17.00 1.94 7.10
CA GLU A 206 15.86 2.87 7.10
C GLU A 206 15.22 3.06 5.71
N ARG A 207 15.84 2.55 4.64
CA ARG A 207 15.38 2.80 3.27
C ARG A 207 13.95 2.32 3.04
N LYS A 208 13.60 1.16 3.58
CA LYS A 208 12.25 0.61 3.42
C LYS A 208 11.21 1.50 4.09
N ALA A 209 11.45 1.88 5.35
CA ALA A 209 10.56 2.76 6.11
C ALA A 209 10.41 4.13 5.46
N PHE A 210 11.52 4.75 5.02
CA PHE A 210 11.48 6.01 4.28
C PHE A 210 10.63 5.92 3.01
N ARG A 211 10.84 4.86 2.21
CA ARG A 211 10.12 4.67 0.94
C ARG A 211 8.66 4.25 1.14
N SER A 212 8.29 3.68 2.29
CA SER A 212 6.93 3.30 2.63
C SER A 212 6.23 4.33 3.53
N ARG A 213 6.81 5.50 3.76
CA ARG A 213 6.06 6.59 4.40
C ARG A 213 5.00 7.09 3.41
N PHE A 214 3.76 7.23 3.90
CA PHE A 214 2.65 7.73 3.10
C PHE A 214 2.67 9.27 3.01
N PHE A 215 1.86 9.85 2.12
CA PHE A 215 1.84 11.28 1.84
C PHE A 215 0.61 11.96 2.45
N PRO A 216 0.75 13.01 3.28
CA PRO A 216 -0.36 13.64 3.99
C PRO A 216 -1.48 14.17 3.09
N GLY A 217 -1.18 14.93 2.04
CA GLY A 217 -2.18 15.49 1.14
C GLY A 217 -2.97 14.40 0.42
N LEU A 218 -2.30 13.33 -0.04
CA LEU A 218 -2.98 12.17 -0.62
C LEU A 218 -3.86 11.45 0.41
N ALA A 219 -3.36 11.25 1.64
CA ALA A 219 -4.13 10.63 2.72
C ALA A 219 -5.38 11.44 3.08
N ASP A 220 -5.27 12.77 3.10
CA ASP A 220 -6.38 13.67 3.35
C ASP A 220 -7.43 13.59 2.24
N ALA A 221 -7.01 13.59 0.97
CA ALA A 221 -7.94 13.43 -0.15
C ALA A 221 -8.65 12.06 -0.13
N MET A 222 -7.93 10.99 0.20
CA MET A 222 -8.52 9.66 0.41
C MET A 222 -9.58 9.70 1.50
N ALA A 223 -9.22 10.22 2.67
CA ALA A 223 -10.09 10.22 3.82
C ALA A 223 -11.33 11.11 3.60
N GLU A 224 -11.17 12.27 2.96
CA GLU A 224 -12.28 13.18 2.67
C GLU A 224 -13.21 12.59 1.62
N GLN A 225 -12.68 12.22 0.46
CA GLN A 225 -13.52 11.80 -0.64
C GLN A 225 -14.14 10.43 -0.39
N TRP A 226 -13.35 9.44 0.00
CA TRP A 226 -13.86 8.09 0.21
C TRP A 226 -14.65 7.98 1.52
N GLY A 227 -14.24 8.68 2.57
CA GLY A 227 -15.00 8.74 3.82
C GLY A 227 -16.39 9.33 3.61
N ASN A 228 -16.49 10.47 2.92
CA ASN A 228 -17.79 11.10 2.62
C ASN A 228 -18.65 10.22 1.72
N TYR A 229 -18.07 9.66 0.66
CA TYR A 229 -18.78 8.78 -0.27
C TYR A 229 -19.34 7.54 0.43
N ALA A 230 -18.52 6.86 1.23
CA ALA A 230 -18.92 5.66 1.94
C ALA A 230 -19.95 5.94 3.04
N ALA A 231 -19.81 7.04 3.78
CA ALA A 231 -20.76 7.43 4.81
C ALA A 231 -22.14 7.77 4.22
N GLU A 232 -22.17 8.42 3.06
CA GLU A 232 -23.42 8.70 2.35
C GLU A 232 -24.06 7.42 1.80
N ALA A 233 -23.27 6.52 1.20
CA ALA A 233 -23.76 5.22 0.73
C ALA A 233 -24.37 4.38 1.87
N ALA A 234 -23.71 4.33 3.03
CA ALA A 234 -24.21 3.63 4.22
C ALA A 234 -25.51 4.25 4.76
N ARG A 235 -25.66 5.59 4.67
CA ARG A 235 -26.88 6.30 5.08
C ARG A 235 -28.07 5.98 4.18
N VAL A 236 -27.85 5.81 2.89
CA VAL A 236 -28.92 5.50 1.91
C VAL A 236 -29.36 4.03 1.99
N ALA A 237 -28.47 3.13 2.41
CA ALA A 237 -28.76 1.70 2.55
C ALA A 237 -29.49 1.32 3.86
N ALA A 238 -29.51 2.22 4.86
CA ALA A 238 -30.17 2.04 6.15
C ALA A 238 -31.62 2.55 6.13
#